data_AF-A0A6N8Y4H2-F1
#
_entry.id   AF-A0A6N8Y4H2-F1
#
_cell.length_a   1.000
_cell.length_b   1.000
_cell.length_c   1.000
_cell.angle_alpha   90.00
_cell.angle_beta   90.00
_cell.angle_gamma   90.00
#
_symmetry.space_group_name_H-M   'P 1'
#
loop_
_entity.id
_entity.type
_entity.pdbx_description
1 polymer ?
#
loop_
_entity_poly.entity_id
_entity_poly.type
_entity_poly.pdbx_seq_one_letter_code
_entity_poly.pdbx_strand_id
1 'polypeptide(L)'
;MMEELLRVFEEIARENFPELDLEKFSLALREEIKKKKYDLQDEALLETALRDDRDTFKDSFLEMLEEKAARENSGKAFILSEKGRNEAISILIANTEHTIDYYYNTIIGKHFSAS
;
A
#
# COMPACT_ATOMS: atom_id res chain seq x y z
N MET A 1 6.49 -8.10 7.73
CA MET A 1 6.36 -7.01 6.72
C MET A 1 5.97 -7.46 5.31
N MET A 2 6.87 -8.00 4.46
CA MET A 2 6.55 -8.20 3.01
C MET A 2 5.32 -9.07 2.77
N GLU A 3 5.18 -10.18 3.50
CA GLU A 3 4.03 -11.08 3.40
C GLU A 3 2.74 -10.46 3.95
N GLU A 4 2.80 -9.52 4.89
CA GLU A 4 1.61 -8.82 5.40
C GLU A 4 1.12 -7.77 4.39
N LEU A 5 2.04 -6.99 3.79
CA LEU A 5 1.70 -6.08 2.69
C LEU A 5 1.05 -6.81 1.52
N LEU A 6 1.62 -7.96 1.14
CA LEU A 6 1.06 -8.80 0.07
C LEU A 6 -0.32 -9.32 0.45
N ARG A 7 -0.51 -9.77 1.68
CA ARG A 7 -1.81 -10.25 2.16
C ARG A 7 -2.86 -9.15 2.10
N VAL A 8 -2.56 -7.97 2.62
CA VAL A 8 -3.49 -6.82 2.59
C VAL A 8 -3.84 -6.45 1.16
N PHE A 9 -2.86 -6.42 0.26
CA PHE A 9 -3.13 -6.19 -1.16
C PHE A 9 -4.02 -7.28 -1.77
N GLU A 10 -3.73 -8.56 -1.52
CA GLU A 10 -4.52 -9.67 -2.04
C GLU A 10 -5.96 -9.65 -1.52
N GLU A 11 -6.17 -9.29 -0.25
CA GLU A 11 -7.50 -9.10 0.33
C GLU A 11 -8.26 -7.98 -0.39
N ILE A 12 -7.64 -6.80 -0.53
CA ILE A 12 -8.21 -5.65 -1.25
C ILE A 12 -8.55 -6.03 -2.69
N ALA A 13 -7.64 -6.69 -3.38
CA ALA A 13 -7.81 -7.09 -4.77
C ALA A 13 -8.93 -8.12 -4.93
N ARG A 14 -9.03 -9.13 -4.05
CA ARG A 14 -10.13 -10.11 -4.08
C ARG A 14 -11.49 -9.47 -3.84
N GLU A 15 -11.57 -8.47 -2.96
CA GLU A 15 -12.82 -7.78 -2.65
C GLU A 15 -13.27 -6.82 -3.77
N ASN A 16 -12.32 -6.12 -4.40
CA ASN A 16 -12.63 -4.99 -5.28
C ASN A 16 -12.43 -5.27 -6.78
N PHE A 17 -11.51 -6.20 -7.10
CA PHE A 17 -11.03 -6.54 -8.44
C PHE A 17 -10.86 -8.06 -8.60
N PRO A 18 -11.93 -8.87 -8.47
CA PRO A 18 -11.84 -10.33 -8.48
C PRO A 18 -11.29 -10.90 -9.80
N GLU A 19 -11.32 -10.12 -10.89
CA GLU A 19 -10.76 -10.51 -12.19
C GLU A 19 -9.24 -10.29 -12.30
N LEU A 20 -8.60 -9.74 -11.26
CA LEU A 20 -7.16 -9.45 -11.26
C LEU A 20 -6.35 -10.76 -11.19
N ASP A 21 -5.36 -10.89 -12.07
CA ASP A 21 -4.34 -11.93 -11.97
C ASP A 21 -3.41 -11.65 -10.77
N LEU A 22 -3.80 -12.16 -9.61
CA LEU A 22 -3.10 -11.95 -8.34
C LEU A 22 -1.69 -12.53 -8.36
N GLU A 23 -1.46 -13.65 -9.04
CA GLU A 23 -0.14 -14.29 -9.03
C GLU A 23 0.90 -13.40 -9.72
N LYS A 24 0.58 -12.91 -10.91
CA LYS A 24 1.45 -11.99 -11.65
C LYS A 24 1.68 -10.70 -10.88
N PHE A 25 0.64 -10.20 -10.22
CA PHE A 25 0.69 -8.95 -9.48
C PHE A 25 1.51 -9.06 -8.20
N SER A 26 1.27 -10.09 -7.38
CA SER A 26 2.02 -10.36 -6.16
C SER A 26 3.51 -10.58 -6.46
N LEU A 27 3.85 -11.21 -7.59
CA LEU A 27 5.25 -11.33 -8.02
C LEU A 27 5.89 -9.97 -8.31
N ALA A 28 5.20 -9.10 -9.06
CA ALA A 28 5.71 -7.77 -9.37
C ALA A 28 5.84 -6.89 -8.11
N LEU A 29 4.84 -6.93 -7.22
CA LEU A 29 4.86 -6.21 -5.96
C LEU A 29 6.01 -6.67 -5.05
N ARG A 30 6.25 -7.98 -4.95
CA ARG A 30 7.40 -8.54 -4.22
C ARG A 30 8.73 -7.94 -4.68
N GLU A 31 8.93 -7.86 -5.99
CA GLU A 31 10.17 -7.31 -6.55
C GLU A 31 10.31 -5.81 -6.29
N GLU A 32 9.22 -5.04 -6.32
CA GLU A 32 9.27 -3.61 -5.96
C GLU A 32 9.53 -3.37 -4.47
N ILE A 33 8.87 -4.12 -3.56
CA ILE A 33 9.12 -4.01 -2.12
C ILE A 33 10.60 -4.32 -1.79
N LYS A 34 11.19 -5.36 -2.40
CA LYS A 34 12.61 -5.71 -2.19
C LYS A 34 13.55 -4.57 -2.57
N LYS A 35 13.22 -3.77 -3.60
CA LYS A 35 14.05 -2.65 -4.05
C LYS A 35 14.07 -1.50 -3.05
N LYS A 36 13.04 -1.36 -2.22
CA LYS A 36 12.89 -0.25 -1.28
C LYS A 36 13.82 -0.32 -0.07
N LYS A 37 14.32 -1.52 0.27
CA LYS A 37 15.26 -1.73 1.38
C LYS A 37 14.79 -1.12 2.71
N TYR A 38 13.51 -1.33 3.04
CA TYR A 38 12.96 -0.96 4.35
C TYR A 38 13.81 -1.54 5.47
N ASP A 39 14.10 -0.73 6.49
CA ASP A 39 14.86 -1.18 7.65
C ASP A 39 13.95 -1.83 8.71
N LEU A 40 14.53 -2.34 9.80
CA LEU A 40 13.76 -3.02 10.85
C LEU A 40 12.74 -2.10 11.55
N GLN A 41 12.99 -0.79 11.61
CA GLN A 41 12.06 0.17 12.21
C GLN A 41 10.90 0.44 11.27
N ASP A 42 11.19 0.67 9.99
CA ASP A 42 10.18 0.82 8.93
C ASP A 42 9.24 -0.38 8.91
N GLU A 43 9.82 -1.58 8.97
CA GLU A 43 9.07 -2.83 9.03
C GLU A 43 8.13 -2.85 10.24
N ALA A 44 8.63 -2.57 11.45
CA ALA A 44 7.82 -2.60 12.68
C ALA A 44 6.69 -1.55 12.69
N LEU A 45 6.95 -0.35 12.16
CA LEU A 45 5.94 0.70 12.00
C LEU A 45 4.83 0.25 11.05
N LEU A 46 5.23 -0.36 9.93
CA LEU A 46 4.28 -0.84 8.95
C LEU A 46 3.46 -2.01 9.47
N GLU A 47 4.05 -2.99 10.16
CA GLU A 47 3.28 -4.08 10.79
C GLU A 47 2.24 -3.52 11.78
N THR A 48 2.60 -2.46 12.52
CA THR A 48 1.67 -1.78 13.43
C THR A 48 0.51 -1.13 12.67
N ALA A 49 0.80 -0.47 11.54
CA ALA A 49 -0.22 0.19 10.73
C ALA A 49 -1.15 -0.82 10.02
N LEU A 50 -0.61 -1.94 9.54
CA LEU A 50 -1.38 -2.99 8.85
C LEU A 50 -2.27 -3.80 9.81
N ARG A 51 -1.96 -3.80 11.12
CA ARG A 51 -2.76 -4.44 12.17
C ARG A 51 -3.71 -3.47 12.87
N ASP A 52 -3.80 -2.22 12.43
CA ASP A 52 -4.74 -1.24 12.96
C ASP A 52 -6.17 -1.65 12.57
N ASP A 53 -7.02 -1.94 13.57
CA ASP A 53 -8.42 -2.37 13.38
C ASP A 53 -9.31 -1.33 12.65
N ARG A 54 -8.78 -0.13 12.40
CA ARG A 54 -9.47 0.95 11.71
C ARG A 54 -9.33 0.89 10.19
N ASP A 55 -8.59 -0.08 9.64
CA ASP A 55 -8.34 -0.26 8.21
C ASP A 55 -7.75 0.99 7.50
N THR A 56 -7.19 1.95 8.26
CA THR A 56 -6.73 3.25 7.76
C THR A 56 -5.78 3.13 6.55
N PHE A 57 -4.86 2.16 6.61
CA PHE A 57 -3.92 1.89 5.52
C PHE A 57 -4.64 1.44 4.25
N LYS A 58 -5.59 0.51 4.39
CA LYS A 58 -6.36 -0.08 3.29
C LYS A 58 -7.26 0.98 2.65
N ASP A 59 -7.95 1.78 3.45
CA ASP A 59 -8.83 2.84 2.98
C ASP A 59 -8.05 3.91 2.20
N SER A 60 -6.90 4.35 2.74
CA SER A 60 -6.05 5.34 2.06
C SER A 60 -5.51 4.81 0.73
N PHE A 61 -5.11 3.54 0.68
CA PHE A 61 -4.69 2.90 -0.57
C PHE A 61 -5.82 2.88 -1.61
N LEU A 62 -7.03 2.46 -1.21
CA LEU A 62 -8.19 2.40 -2.09
C LEU A 62 -8.58 3.77 -2.62
N GLU A 63 -8.62 4.79 -1.76
CA GLU A 63 -8.90 6.17 -2.14
C GLU A 63 -7.91 6.67 -3.22
N MET A 64 -6.61 6.49 -3.00
CA MET A 64 -5.59 6.88 -3.98
C MET A 64 -5.74 6.15 -5.31
N LEU A 65 -6.09 4.85 -5.27
CA LEU A 65 -6.28 4.03 -6.46
C LEU A 65 -7.54 4.46 -7.25
N GLU A 66 -8.64 4.73 -6.55
CA GLU A 66 -9.88 5.20 -7.14
C GLU A 66 -9.72 6.59 -7.76
N GLU A 67 -9.06 7.52 -7.07
CA GLU A 67 -8.73 8.82 -7.62
C GLU A 67 -7.94 8.71 -8.93
N LYS A 68 -6.94 7.82 -8.95
CA LYS A 68 -6.12 7.61 -10.15
C LYS A 68 -6.95 7.01 -11.30
N ALA A 69 -7.78 6.02 -11.00
CA ALA A 69 -8.67 5.40 -11.98
C ALA A 69 -9.72 6.38 -12.54
N ALA A 70 -10.20 7.31 -11.70
CA ALA A 70 -11.11 8.38 -12.12
C ALA A 70 -10.43 9.36 -13.08
N ARG A 71 -9.18 9.76 -12.81
CA ARG A 71 -8.40 10.64 -13.69
C ARG A 71 -8.15 10.05 -15.09
N GLU A 72 -8.08 8.73 -15.18
CA GLU A 72 -7.88 8.01 -16.45
C GLU A 72 -9.21 7.76 -17.21
N ASN A 73 -10.35 8.26 -16.71
CA ASN A 73 -11.70 8.09 -17.30
C ASN A 73 -12.09 6.64 -17.63
N SER A 74 -11.48 5.67 -16.96
CA SER A 74 -11.67 4.24 -17.26
C SER A 74 -11.98 3.39 -16.03
N GLY A 75 -11.96 3.97 -14.82
CA GLY A 75 -12.45 3.33 -13.59
C GLY A 75 -11.81 1.96 -13.37
N LYS A 76 -12.63 0.93 -13.06
CA LYS A 76 -12.12 -0.43 -12.83
C LYS A 76 -11.38 -1.02 -14.05
N ALA A 77 -11.73 -0.63 -15.27
CA ALA A 77 -11.05 -1.13 -16.47
C ALA A 77 -9.59 -0.65 -16.56
N PHE A 78 -9.28 0.54 -16.01
CA PHE A 78 -7.90 1.00 -15.88
C PHE A 78 -7.10 0.06 -14.97
N ILE A 79 -7.64 -0.27 -13.79
CA ILE A 79 -6.96 -1.07 -12.76
C ILE A 79 -6.63 -2.47 -13.27
N LEU A 80 -7.51 -3.07 -14.07
CA LEU A 80 -7.29 -4.38 -14.68
C LEU A 80 -6.28 -4.36 -15.85
N SER A 81 -5.96 -3.19 -16.40
CA SER A 81 -4.96 -3.03 -17.46
C SER A 81 -3.53 -3.13 -16.93
N GLU A 82 -2.56 -3.47 -17.78
CA GLU A 82 -1.15 -3.50 -17.37
C GLU A 82 -0.65 -2.17 -16.80
N LYS A 83 -1.08 -1.05 -17.39
CA LYS A 83 -0.75 0.29 -16.89
C LYS A 83 -1.31 0.50 -15.48
N GLY A 84 -2.60 0.20 -15.27
CA GLY A 84 -3.22 0.36 -13.96
C GLY A 84 -2.65 -0.58 -12.91
N ARG A 85 -2.19 -1.78 -13.32
CA ARG A 85 -1.49 -2.69 -12.41
C ARG A 85 -0.18 -2.10 -11.88
N ASN A 86 0.66 -1.60 -12.79
CA ASN A 86 1.93 -0.97 -12.39
C ASN A 86 1.70 0.28 -11.53
N GLU A 87 0.64 1.03 -11.83
CA GLU A 87 0.25 2.19 -11.05
C GLU A 87 -0.24 1.81 -9.64
N ALA A 88 -1.06 0.76 -9.51
CA ALA A 88 -1.52 0.27 -8.22
C ALA A 88 -0.34 -0.21 -7.33
N ILE A 89 0.70 -0.83 -7.91
CA ILE A 89 1.94 -1.12 -7.18
C ILE A 89 2.60 0.17 -6.69
N SER A 90 2.71 1.16 -7.57
CA SER A 90 3.34 2.45 -7.24
C SER A 90 2.59 3.19 -6.13
N ILE A 91 1.25 3.16 -6.17
CA ILE A 91 0.37 3.74 -5.15
C ILE A 91 0.52 3.01 -3.81
N LEU A 92 0.56 1.67 -3.81
CA LEU A 92 0.73 0.89 -2.58
C LEU A 92 2.06 1.20 -1.88
N ILE A 93 3.13 1.32 -2.66
CA ILE A 93 4.44 1.71 -2.18
C ILE A 93 4.41 3.14 -1.62
N ALA A 94 3.82 4.10 -2.34
CA ALA A 94 3.70 5.47 -1.84
C ALA A 94 2.88 5.55 -0.55
N ASN A 95 1.79 4.79 -0.45
CA ASN A 95 0.98 4.71 0.76
C ASN A 95 1.77 4.13 1.95
N THR A 96 2.63 3.14 1.68
CA THR A 96 3.55 2.55 2.66
C THR A 96 4.56 3.59 3.17
N GLU A 97 5.22 4.32 2.27
CA GLU A 97 6.18 5.36 2.62
C GLU A 97 5.50 6.49 3.41
N HIS A 98 4.33 6.95 2.98
CA HIS A 98 3.54 7.94 3.71
C HIS A 98 3.13 7.49 5.10
N THR A 99 2.77 6.20 5.25
CA THR A 99 2.43 5.62 6.54
C THR A 99 3.65 5.63 7.46
N ILE A 100 4.79 5.15 6.99
CA ILE A 100 6.04 5.14 7.75
C ILE A 100 6.42 6.58 8.19
N ASP A 101 6.38 7.53 7.25
CA ASP A 101 6.65 8.95 7.53
C ASP A 101 5.69 9.55 8.56
N TYR A 102 4.40 9.20 8.49
CA TYR A 102 3.42 9.65 9.46
C TYR A 102 3.75 9.17 10.86
N TYR A 103 4.15 7.90 11.03
CA TYR A 103 4.53 7.35 12.33
C TYR A 103 5.82 7.98 12.87
N TYR A 104 6.84 8.18 12.02
CA TYR A 104 8.06 8.88 12.43
C TYR A 104 7.77 10.31 12.90
N ASN A 105 7.00 11.09 12.14
CA ASN A 105 6.77 12.50 12.43
C ASN A 105 5.74 12.73 13.55
N THR A 106 4.70 11.90 13.63
CA THR A 106 3.56 12.16 14.51
C THR A 106 3.65 11.42 15.83
N ILE A 107 4.19 10.19 15.82
CA ILE A 107 4.22 9.35 17.02
C ILE A 107 5.61 9.44 17.66
N ILE A 108 6.68 9.20 16.89
CA ILE A 108 8.04 9.26 17.44
C ILE A 108 8.46 10.71 17.72
N GLY A 109 8.24 11.64 16.77
CA GLY A 109 8.61 13.05 16.92
C GLY A 109 7.95 13.75 18.11
N LYS A 110 6.69 13.43 18.43
CA LYS A 110 5.99 14.01 19.61
C LYS A 110 6.54 13.50 20.94
N HIS A 111 7.06 12.28 20.99
CA HIS A 111 7.66 11.74 22.22
C HIS A 111 9.03 12.35 22.55
N PHE A 112 9.78 12.84 21.57
CA PHE A 112 11.10 13.46 21.78
C PHE A 112 11.11 15.00 21.79
N SER A 113 10.02 15.65 21.38
CA SER A 113 9.89 17.12 21.43
C SER A 113 9.35 17.66 22.77
N ALA A 114 9.01 16.77 23.70
CA ALA A 114 8.49 17.12 25.03
C ALA A 114 9.57 17.15 26.13
N SER A 115 10.85 17.25 25.76
CA SER A 115 11.98 17.43 26.69
C SER A 115 12.38 18.88 26.81
#